data_AF-A0A0T9T4N1-F1
#
_entry.id   AF-A0A0T9T4N1-F1
#
_cell.length_a   1.000
_cell.length_b   1.000
_cell.length_c   1.000
_cell.angle_alpha   90.00
_cell.angle_beta   90.00
_cell.angle_gamma   90.00
#
_symmetry.space_group_name_H-M   'P 1'
#
loop_
_entity.id
_entity.type
_entity.pdbx_description
1 polymer ?
#
loop_
_entity_poly.entity_id
_entity_poly.type
_entity_poly.pdbx_seq_one_letter_code
_entity_poly.pdbx_strand_id
1 'polypeptide(L)'
;MATHKADFFTLGEVNRLKIIQDVVDHRLTTQMAAQRLGLSDRQCRRLIERYRNDGPLGLTSRRRGKPSNNQLSEGLAAHALNIIREHYVDFGPTLACEKLSEVHNVHLAKETVRKLMVNAGFWIPRRQRASKIQQPRYRRACTGELIQILRVAMATLSLVGPCTS
;
A
#
# COMPACT_ATOMS: atom_id res chain seq x y z
N MET A 1 5.07 -39.62 6.39
CA MET A 1 3.67 -39.26 6.68
C MET A 1 3.23 -38.23 5.65
N ALA A 2 2.35 -38.60 4.72
CA ALA A 2 1.88 -37.70 3.68
C ALA A 2 1.07 -36.56 4.32
N THR A 3 1.61 -35.35 4.24
CA THR A 3 0.89 -34.11 4.58
C THR A 3 -0.25 -33.98 3.58
N HIS A 4 -1.44 -34.46 3.94
CA HIS A 4 -2.68 -34.07 3.28
C HIS A 4 -2.91 -32.58 3.57
N LYS A 5 -2.23 -31.73 2.80
CA LYS A 5 -2.51 -30.31 2.76
C LYS A 5 -3.91 -30.22 2.16
N ALA A 6 -4.90 -29.84 2.97
CA ALA A 6 -6.22 -29.53 2.48
C ALA A 6 -6.07 -28.33 1.55
N ASP A 7 -5.95 -28.60 0.25
CA ASP A 7 -5.76 -27.56 -0.75
C ASP A 7 -7.12 -26.94 -1.06
N PHE A 8 -7.31 -25.71 -0.59
CA PHE A 8 -8.51 -24.94 -0.84
C PHE A 8 -8.51 -24.42 -2.28
N PHE A 9 -9.36 -25.02 -3.12
CA PHE A 9 -9.64 -24.52 -4.47
C PHE A 9 -10.60 -23.34 -4.39
N THR A 10 -10.28 -22.27 -5.13
CA THR A 10 -11.25 -21.20 -5.40
C THR A 10 -12.29 -21.68 -6.40
N LEU A 11 -13.48 -21.08 -6.40
CA LEU A 11 -14.56 -21.45 -7.33
C LEU A 11 -14.12 -21.41 -8.81
N GLY A 12 -13.28 -20.44 -9.18
CA GLY A 12 -12.70 -20.34 -10.52
C GLY A 12 -11.70 -21.46 -10.84
N GLU A 13 -10.91 -21.92 -9.86
CA GLU A 13 -10.01 -23.06 -10.03
C GLU A 13 -10.79 -24.37 -10.18
N VAL A 14 -11.91 -24.55 -9.47
CA VAL A 14 -12.79 -25.71 -9.63
C VAL A 14 -13.39 -25.78 -11.03
N ASN A 15 -13.91 -24.66 -11.54
CA ASN A 15 -14.46 -24.61 -12.90
C ASN A 15 -13.38 -24.93 -13.96
N ARG A 16 -12.18 -24.36 -13.78
CA ARG A 16 -11.04 -24.65 -14.66
C ARG A 16 -10.63 -26.11 -14.63
N LEU A 17 -10.65 -26.75 -13.46
CA LEU A 17 -10.33 -28.16 -13.30
C LEU A 17 -11.30 -29.03 -14.10
N LYS A 18 -12.61 -28.79 -13.97
CA LYS A 18 -13.64 -29.54 -14.72
C LYS A 18 -13.44 -29.42 -16.23
N ILE A 19 -13.24 -28.21 -16.74
CA ILE A 19 -13.06 -27.98 -18.18
C ILE A 19 -11.81 -28.68 -18.71
N ILE A 20 -10.71 -28.66 -17.95
CA ILE A 20 -9.46 -29.33 -18.37
C ILE A 20 -9.60 -30.84 -18.31
N GLN A 21 -10.30 -31.37 -17.30
CA GLN A 21 -10.61 -32.79 -17.21
C GLN A 21 -11.43 -33.25 -18.42
N ASP A 22 -12.44 -32.49 -18.84
CA ASP A 22 -13.21 -32.79 -20.06
C ASP A 22 -12.34 -32.82 -21.34
N VAL A 23 -11.27 -32.01 -21.41
CA VAL A 23 -10.31 -32.04 -22.54
C VAL A 23 -9.42 -33.29 -22.48
N VAL A 24 -9.00 -33.68 -21.29
CA VAL A 24 -8.18 -34.90 -21.09
C VAL A 24 -9.00 -36.15 -21.37
N ASP A 25 -10.27 -36.16 -21.00
CA ASP A 25 -11.22 -37.24 -21.27
C ASP A 25 -11.71 -37.25 -22.74
N HIS A 26 -11.11 -36.42 -23.59
CA HIS A 26 -11.45 -36.26 -25.02
C HIS A 26 -12.91 -35.85 -25.30
N ARG A 27 -13.61 -35.31 -24.31
CA ARG A 27 -15.00 -34.83 -24.43
C ARG A 27 -15.08 -33.40 -24.98
N LEU A 28 -13.96 -32.67 -24.92
CA LEU A 28 -13.89 -31.27 -25.36
C LEU A 28 -12.59 -31.00 -26.12
N THR A 29 -12.65 -30.16 -27.15
CA THR A 29 -11.46 -29.74 -27.89
C THR A 29 -10.71 -28.63 -27.15
N THR A 30 -9.39 -28.54 -27.33
CA THR A 30 -8.55 -27.49 -26.72
C THR A 30 -9.02 -26.08 -27.07
N GLN A 31 -9.48 -25.87 -28.32
CA GLN A 31 -10.01 -24.57 -28.75
C GLN A 31 -11.29 -24.18 -28.00
N MET A 32 -12.22 -25.12 -27.81
CA MET A 32 -13.46 -24.86 -27.06
C MET A 32 -13.16 -24.62 -25.58
N ALA A 33 -12.19 -25.32 -24.99
CA ALA A 33 -11.77 -25.06 -23.61
C ALA A 33 -11.16 -23.66 -23.46
N ALA A 34 -10.30 -23.26 -24.40
CA ALA A 34 -9.71 -21.93 -24.42
C ALA A 34 -10.78 -20.84 -24.47
N GLN A 35 -11.79 -21.00 -25.33
CA GLN A 35 -12.94 -20.09 -25.41
C GLN A 35 -13.74 -20.04 -24.11
N ARG A 36 -14.09 -21.19 -23.52
CA ARG A 36 -14.85 -21.25 -22.25
C ARG A 36 -14.09 -20.64 -21.07
N LEU A 37 -12.77 -20.76 -21.07
CA LEU A 37 -11.90 -20.21 -20.03
C LEU A 37 -11.52 -18.75 -20.28
N GLY A 38 -11.83 -18.17 -21.44
CA GLY A 38 -11.38 -16.84 -21.84
C GLY A 38 -9.85 -16.74 -21.94
N LEU A 39 -9.18 -17.84 -22.30
CA LEU A 39 -7.72 -17.93 -22.38
C LEU A 39 -7.25 -18.07 -23.83
N SER A 40 -5.98 -17.71 -24.06
CA SER A 40 -5.34 -18.06 -25.33
C SER A 40 -5.11 -19.56 -25.43
N ASP A 41 -5.09 -20.08 -26.66
CA ASP A 41 -4.85 -21.49 -26.97
C ASP A 41 -3.48 -21.97 -26.43
N ARG A 42 -2.45 -21.10 -26.46
CA ARG A 42 -1.13 -21.38 -25.84
C ARG A 42 -1.22 -21.54 -24.32
N GLN A 43 -2.00 -20.68 -23.64
CA GLN A 43 -2.21 -20.79 -22.20
C GLN A 43 -2.99 -22.06 -21.86
N CYS A 44 -4.00 -22.40 -22.67
CA CYS A 44 -4.79 -23.62 -22.49
C CYS A 44 -3.91 -24.89 -22.60
N ARG A 45 -3.07 -24.98 -23.63
CA ARG A 45 -2.11 -26.11 -23.77
C ARG A 45 -1.16 -26.22 -22.58
N ARG A 46 -0.59 -25.10 -22.12
CA ARG A 46 0.27 -25.08 -20.92
C ARG A 46 -0.44 -25.57 -19.66
N LEU A 47 -1.74 -25.30 -19.53
CA LEU A 47 -2.52 -25.79 -18.39
C LEU A 47 -2.79 -27.30 -18.49
N ILE A 48 -3.06 -27.81 -19.69
CA ILE A 48 -3.24 -29.25 -19.95
C ILE A 48 -1.94 -30.01 -19.65
N GLU A 49 -0.80 -29.52 -20.12
CA GLU A 49 0.52 -30.11 -19.82
C GLU A 49 0.80 -30.14 -18.31
N ARG A 50 0.48 -29.05 -17.59
CA ARG A 50 0.61 -29.02 -16.13
C ARG A 50 -0.30 -30.01 -15.43
N TYR A 51 -1.55 -30.13 -15.88
CA TYR A 51 -2.49 -31.10 -15.33
C TYR A 51 -2.00 -32.55 -15.56
N ARG A 52 -1.37 -32.83 -16.70
CA ARG A 52 -0.77 -34.16 -16.97
C ARG A 52 0.40 -34.48 -16.04
N ASN A 53 1.21 -33.49 -15.68
CA ASN A 53 2.40 -33.70 -14.84
C ASN A 53 2.09 -33.68 -13.34
N ASP A 54 1.29 -32.70 -12.89
CA ASP A 54 1.08 -32.38 -11.47
C ASP A 54 -0.36 -32.74 -11.01
N GLY A 55 -1.21 -33.27 -11.90
CA GLY A 55 -2.61 -33.57 -11.62
C GLY A 55 -3.47 -32.32 -11.32
N PRO A 56 -4.55 -32.48 -10.55
CA PRO A 56 -5.40 -31.37 -10.08
C PRO A 56 -4.64 -30.24 -9.37
N LEU A 57 -3.58 -30.59 -8.64
CA LEU A 57 -2.76 -29.66 -7.89
C LEU A 57 -1.95 -28.70 -8.80
N GLY A 58 -1.66 -29.14 -10.04
CA GLY A 58 -0.98 -28.33 -11.05
C GLY A 58 -1.77 -27.12 -11.54
N LEU A 59 -3.09 -27.14 -11.36
CA LEU A 59 -4.00 -26.06 -11.75
C LEU A 59 -4.15 -24.98 -10.68
N THR A 60 -3.72 -25.28 -9.45
CA THR A 60 -3.67 -24.31 -8.36
C THR A 60 -2.65 -23.21 -8.68
N SER A 61 -2.94 -21.98 -8.29
CA SER A 61 -1.99 -20.88 -8.43
C SER A 61 -0.67 -21.21 -7.72
N ARG A 62 0.44 -21.30 -8.48
CA ARG A 62 1.80 -21.50 -7.94
C ARG A 62 2.32 -20.31 -7.12
N ARG A 63 1.60 -19.19 -7.10
CA ARG A 63 1.85 -18.06 -6.20
C ARG A 63 1.18 -18.23 -4.83
N ARG A 64 0.28 -19.21 -4.67
CA ARG A 64 -0.38 -19.47 -3.39
C ARG A 64 0.67 -19.84 -2.35
N GLY A 65 0.72 -19.08 -1.26
CA GLY A 65 1.69 -19.25 -0.18
C GLY A 65 3.09 -18.71 -0.49
N LYS A 66 3.33 -18.09 -1.65
CA LYS A 66 4.61 -17.42 -1.93
C LYS A 66 4.52 -15.93 -1.60
N PRO A 67 5.55 -15.35 -0.95
CA PRO A 67 5.63 -13.91 -0.79
C PRO A 67 5.63 -13.21 -2.15
N SER A 68 5.13 -11.98 -2.20
CA SER A 68 5.16 -11.20 -3.44
C SER A 68 6.61 -10.92 -3.85
N ASN A 69 6.91 -10.91 -5.15
CA ASN A 69 8.24 -10.52 -5.63
C ASN A 69 8.64 -9.10 -5.19
N ASN A 70 7.65 -8.26 -4.86
CA ASN A 70 7.85 -6.89 -4.38
C ASN A 70 7.77 -6.79 -2.84
N GLN A 71 7.69 -7.92 -2.14
CA GLN A 71 7.66 -7.95 -0.69
C GLN A 71 9.04 -7.53 -0.17
N LEU A 72 9.05 -6.54 0.71
CA LEU A 72 10.27 -6.14 1.41
C LEU A 72 10.80 -7.32 2.20
N SER A 73 12.12 -7.38 2.36
CA SER A 73 12.76 -8.35 3.25
C SER A 73 12.08 -8.34 4.62
N GLU A 74 11.81 -9.53 5.11
CA GLU A 74 11.18 -9.72 6.42
C GLU A 74 12.06 -9.04 7.48
N GLY A 75 11.45 -8.18 8.29
CA GLY A 75 12.14 -7.38 9.31
C GLY A 75 12.57 -5.98 8.90
N LEU A 76 12.87 -5.69 7.63
CA LEU A 76 13.29 -4.33 7.22
C LEU A 76 12.16 -3.31 7.38
N ALA A 77 10.93 -3.71 7.04
CA ALA A 77 9.74 -2.88 7.26
C ALA A 77 9.52 -2.58 8.76
N ALA A 78 9.73 -3.56 9.64
CA ALA A 78 9.60 -3.39 11.08
C ALA A 78 10.72 -2.48 11.63
N HIS A 79 11.95 -2.67 11.16
CA HIS A 79 13.08 -1.83 11.53
C HIS A 79 12.88 -0.37 11.14
N ALA A 80 12.44 -0.10 9.90
CA ALA A 80 12.12 1.25 9.44
C ALA A 80 10.99 1.88 10.26
N LEU A 81 9.96 1.10 10.63
CA LEU A 81 8.85 1.58 11.46
C LEU A 81 9.30 1.94 12.89
N ASN A 82 10.19 1.15 13.49
CA ASN A 82 10.73 1.47 14.82
C ASN A 82 11.51 2.78 14.82
N ILE A 83 12.38 2.98 13.82
CA ILE A 83 13.12 4.23 13.66
C ILE A 83 12.16 5.43 13.51
N ILE A 84 11.16 5.31 12.64
CA ILE A 84 10.17 6.37 12.42
C ILE A 84 9.42 6.69 13.73
N ARG A 85 9.05 5.67 14.49
CA ARG A 85 8.33 5.84 15.76
C ARG A 85 9.17 6.55 16.82
N GLU A 86 10.46 6.27 16.88
CA GLU A 86 11.36 6.83 17.89
C GLU A 86 11.83 8.25 17.55
N HIS A 87 12.12 8.52 16.28
CA HIS A 87 12.85 9.74 15.88
C HIS A 87 12.02 10.70 15.00
N TYR A 88 10.99 10.21 14.30
CA TYR A 88 10.37 10.93 13.18
C TYR A 88 8.84 10.88 13.16
N VAL A 89 8.18 10.98 14.31
CA VAL A 89 6.71 10.92 14.43
C VAL A 89 6.02 12.08 13.70
N ASP A 90 6.58 13.30 13.79
CA ASP A 90 5.99 14.50 13.20
C ASP A 90 6.37 14.72 11.73
N PHE A 91 7.21 13.85 11.16
CA PHE A 91 7.78 14.03 9.85
C PHE A 91 6.83 13.53 8.75
N GLY A 92 6.81 14.23 7.61
CA GLY A 92 6.10 13.77 6.43
C GLY A 92 6.79 12.57 5.76
N PRO A 93 6.09 11.78 4.94
CA PRO A 93 6.64 10.57 4.31
C PRO A 93 7.80 10.85 3.34
N THR A 94 7.94 12.07 2.82
CA THR A 94 9.12 12.51 2.06
C THR A 94 10.34 12.67 2.96
N LEU A 95 10.21 13.48 4.01
CA LEU A 95 11.31 13.83 4.88
C LEU A 95 11.77 12.61 5.71
N ALA A 96 10.83 11.75 6.13
CA ALA A 96 11.16 10.48 6.76
C ALA A 96 11.98 9.57 5.82
N CYS A 97 11.67 9.55 4.53
CA CYS A 97 12.43 8.76 3.54
C CYS A 97 13.86 9.27 3.38
N GLU A 98 14.04 10.59 3.31
CA GLU A 98 15.36 11.22 3.24
C GLU A 98 16.18 10.88 4.48
N LYS A 99 15.61 11.04 5.69
CA LYS A 99 16.31 10.75 6.95
C LYS A 99 16.62 9.27 7.17
N LEU A 100 15.75 8.38 6.71
CA LEU A 100 16.04 6.94 6.70
C LEU A 100 17.25 6.61 5.84
N SER A 101 17.42 7.29 4.70
CA SER A 101 18.58 7.08 3.83
C SER A 101 19.85 7.74 4.35
N GLU A 102 19.78 8.97 4.87
CA GLU A 102 20.95 9.75 5.30
C GLU A 102 21.55 9.25 6.61
N VAL A 103 20.70 8.94 7.59
CA VAL A 103 21.15 8.66 8.97
C VAL A 103 21.26 7.15 9.22
N HIS A 104 20.30 6.39 8.68
CA HIS A 104 20.16 4.97 9.00
C HIS A 104 20.59 4.05 7.84
N ASN A 105 21.02 4.59 6.69
CA ASN A 105 21.39 3.85 5.48
C ASN A 105 20.29 2.87 4.99
N VAL A 106 19.04 3.15 5.32
CA VAL A 106 17.89 2.33 4.90
C VAL A 106 17.31 2.93 3.62
N HIS A 107 17.68 2.34 2.48
CA HIS A 107 17.19 2.77 1.18
C HIS A 107 15.82 2.16 0.86
N LEU A 108 14.78 2.93 1.13
CA LEU A 108 13.40 2.58 0.77
C LEU A 108 12.84 3.57 -0.25
N ALA A 109 11.98 3.09 -1.14
CA ALA A 109 11.21 3.98 -1.99
C ALA A 109 10.24 4.81 -1.14
N LYS A 110 10.12 6.10 -1.45
CA LYS A 110 9.17 7.03 -0.81
C LYS A 110 7.75 6.45 -0.69
N GLU A 111 7.27 5.78 -1.74
CA GLU A 111 5.93 5.19 -1.76
C GLU A 111 5.77 4.03 -0.79
N THR A 112 6.85 3.28 -0.54
CA THR A 112 6.89 2.21 0.47
C THR A 112 6.82 2.81 1.87
N VAL A 113 7.61 3.85 2.16
CA VAL A 113 7.59 4.57 3.45
C VAL A 113 6.20 5.13 3.71
N ARG A 114 5.57 5.75 2.70
CA ARG A 114 4.19 6.26 2.79
C ARG A 114 3.21 5.16 3.15
N LYS A 115 3.26 3.99 2.50
CA LYS A 115 2.38 2.84 2.82
C LYS A 115 2.60 2.33 4.24
N LEU A 116 3.85 2.21 4.67
CA LEU A 116 4.19 1.80 6.03
C LEU A 116 3.63 2.79 7.07
N MET A 117 3.81 4.09 6.87
CA MET A 117 3.30 5.13 7.77
C MET A 117 1.77 5.21 7.81
N VAL A 118 1.09 4.96 6.68
CA VAL A 118 -0.38 4.89 6.63
C VAL A 118 -0.89 3.65 7.37
N ASN A 119 -0.26 2.49 7.15
CA ASN A 119 -0.65 1.24 7.81
C ASN A 119 -0.40 1.29 9.32
N ALA A 120 0.67 1.96 9.76
CA ALA A 120 0.99 2.17 11.16
C ALA A 120 0.21 3.33 11.82
N GLY A 121 -0.58 4.09 11.05
CA GLY A 121 -1.40 5.19 11.58
C GLY A 121 -0.66 6.51 11.83
N PHE A 122 0.66 6.58 11.58
CA PHE A 122 1.44 7.81 11.73
C PHE A 122 1.06 8.90 10.71
N TRP A 123 0.52 8.50 9.56
CA TRP A 123 0.19 9.44 8.50
C TRP A 123 -1.18 9.18 7.88
N ILE A 124 -2.07 10.17 7.99
CA ILE A 124 -3.38 10.12 7.34
C ILE A 124 -3.27 10.71 5.92
N PRO A 125 -3.62 9.95 4.87
CA PRO A 125 -3.69 10.45 3.50
C PRO A 125 -4.59 11.69 3.40
N ARG A 126 -4.22 12.65 2.55
CA ARG A 126 -4.97 13.92 2.39
C ARG A 126 -6.46 13.71 2.10
N ARG A 127 -6.80 12.67 1.32
CA ARG A 127 -8.19 12.32 0.98
C ARG A 127 -9.04 11.87 2.19
N GLN A 128 -8.38 11.35 3.23
CA GLN A 128 -9.04 10.88 4.45
C GLN A 128 -9.03 11.93 5.57
N ARG A 129 -8.31 13.05 5.39
CA ARG A 129 -8.33 14.15 6.36
C ARG A 129 -9.66 14.88 6.25
N ALA A 130 -10.30 15.15 7.39
CA ALA A 130 -11.48 16.01 7.44
C ALA A 130 -11.18 17.34 6.75
N SER A 131 -12.12 17.82 5.93
CA SER A 131 -11.99 19.13 5.30
C SER A 131 -11.86 20.18 6.40
N LYS A 132 -10.77 20.95 6.36
CA LYS A 132 -10.61 22.06 7.30
C LYS A 132 -11.63 23.12 6.94
N ILE A 133 -12.61 23.33 7.82
CA ILE A 133 -13.55 24.45 7.71
C ILE A 133 -12.73 25.73 7.85
N GLN A 134 -12.57 26.45 6.75
CA GLN A 134 -11.98 27.78 6.74
C GLN A 134 -12.98 28.71 7.42
N GLN A 135 -12.69 29.13 8.64
CA GLN A 135 -13.53 30.12 9.33
C GLN A 135 -13.38 31.47 8.62
N PRO A 136 -14.47 32.06 8.09
CA PRO A 136 -14.42 33.43 7.60
C PRO A 136 -14.04 34.34 8.75
N ARG A 137 -13.03 35.20 8.56
CA ARG A 137 -12.77 36.28 9.51
C ARG A 137 -13.93 37.27 9.44
N TYR A 138 -14.52 37.60 10.58
CA TYR A 138 -15.50 38.69 10.66
C TYR A 138 -14.83 40.01 10.25
N ARG A 139 -15.53 40.81 9.45
CA ARG A 139 -15.06 42.15 9.07
C ARG A 139 -15.12 43.04 10.32
N ARG A 140 -14.00 43.64 10.73
CA ARG A 140 -14.00 44.59 11.84
C ARG A 140 -14.72 45.89 11.43
N ALA A 141 -15.34 46.56 12.40
CA ALA A 141 -16.31 47.63 12.17
C ALA A 141 -15.70 48.94 11.62
N CYS A 142 -14.38 49.15 11.74
CA CYS A 142 -13.73 50.41 11.35
C CYS A 142 -12.49 50.19 10.47
N THR A 143 -12.29 51.08 9.50
CA THR A 143 -11.08 51.16 8.67
C THR A 143 -9.89 51.64 9.51
N GLY A 144 -8.87 50.80 9.69
CA GLY A 144 -7.64 51.16 10.43
C GLY A 144 -7.07 50.05 11.31
N GLU A 145 -7.84 49.02 11.64
CA GLU A 145 -7.36 47.88 12.45
C GLU A 145 -6.65 46.79 11.63
N LEU A 146 -5.82 47.18 10.65
CA LEU A 146 -4.97 46.25 9.90
C LEU A 146 -3.78 45.84 10.75
N ILE A 147 -3.95 44.82 11.61
CA ILE A 147 -2.80 44.15 12.22
C ILE A 147 -2.22 43.20 11.18
N GLN A 148 -1.19 43.66 10.49
CA GLN A 148 -0.39 42.87 9.57
C GLN A 148 0.51 41.93 10.38
N ILE A 149 0.01 40.74 10.70
CA ILE A 149 0.82 39.66 11.27
C ILE A 149 1.66 39.08 10.13
N LEU A 150 2.74 39.78 9.77
CA LEU A 150 3.81 39.18 8.99
C LEU A 150 4.57 38.23 9.90
N ARG A 151 4.74 37.00 9.43
CA ARG A 151 5.48 35.92 10.09
C ARG A 151 6.98 36.25 10.10
N VAL A 152 7.41 37.19 10.93
CA VAL A 152 8.83 37.40 11.28
C VAL A 152 8.88 37.68 12.77
N ALA A 153 9.19 36.65 13.55
CA ALA A 153 9.66 36.84 14.91
C ALA A 153 11.12 37.34 14.81
N MET A 154 11.34 38.64 15.03
CA MET A 154 12.64 39.10 15.50
C MET A 154 12.48 39.72 16.88
N ALA A 155 13.39 39.28 17.74
CA ALA A 155 13.52 39.57 19.14
C ALA A 155 13.69 41.07 19.47
N THR A 156 13.50 41.36 20.77
CA THR A 156 13.98 42.51 21.56
C THR A 156 13.21 43.84 21.49
N LEU A 157 12.53 44.16 22.59
CA LEU A 157 12.62 45.36 23.45
C LEU A 157 11.32 45.41 24.30
N SER A 158 11.34 45.24 25.62
CA SER A 158 11.74 46.22 26.66
C SER A 158 11.01 47.57 26.55
N LEU A 159 10.27 47.89 27.64
CA LEU A 159 9.81 49.22 28.09
C LEU A 159 8.87 49.95 27.10
N VAL A 160 7.66 50.38 27.45
CA VAL A 160 7.32 51.44 28.41
C VAL A 160 5.79 51.36 28.62
N GLY A 161 5.31 51.39 29.86
CA GLY A 161 3.87 51.49 30.18
C GLY A 161 3.32 52.91 29.97
N PRO A 162 2.01 53.13 30.17
CA PRO A 162 1.56 54.46 30.55
C PRO A 162 0.76 54.47 31.85
N CYS A 163 0.97 55.58 32.54
CA CYS A 163 0.40 56.00 33.80
C CYS A 163 -1.10 56.29 33.71
N THR A 164 -1.72 56.08 34.87
CA THR A 164 -2.89 56.77 35.45
C THR A 164 -3.30 58.11 34.83
N SER A 165 -4.60 58.34 34.67
CA SER A 165 -5.45 59.08 35.63
C SER A 165 -6.93 58.91 35.30
#